data_AF-A0AA45MNI7-F1
#
_entry.id   AF-A0AA45MNI7-F1
#
_cell.length_a   1.000
_cell.length_b   1.000
_cell.length_c   1.000
_cell.angle_alpha   90.00
_cell.angle_beta   90.00
_cell.angle_gamma   90.00
#
_symmetry.space_group_name_H-M   'P 1'
#
loop_
_entity.id
_entity.type
_entity.pdbx_description
1 polymer ?
#
loop_
_entity_poly.entity_id
_entity_poly.type
_entity_poly.pdbx_seq_one_letter_code
_entity_poly.pdbx_strand_id
1 'polypeptide(L)'
;MERRSAKYARKCENFGSRRMNEATLQPLINELWEDAAEMEGWHVHWLLDGARDPSIEHLVRSSGLEHSCLFSGQMHPRLQAAAPYLIHLPFGSVAASRLLKRGWGNAWGIFTIAKADVTLAQQRLHLKKFLRVQTAGGKLLAFRYYDPRVLNTYLPTCTSEEFRTFLGPLSRIVAESDGGKKAMEFTLHDDAMRCRTLE
;
A
#
# COMPACT_ATOMS: atom_id res chain seq x y z
N MET A 1 -11.35 -38.21 -36.25
CA MET A 1 -12.53 -37.70 -35.54
C MET A 1 -12.16 -37.52 -34.08
N GLU A 2 -12.27 -36.28 -33.61
CA GLU A 2 -11.56 -35.71 -32.48
C GLU A 2 -12.00 -36.23 -31.11
N ARG A 3 -11.04 -36.53 -30.25
CA ARG A 3 -11.19 -36.48 -28.79
C ARG A 3 -10.02 -35.71 -28.20
N ARG A 4 -10.11 -34.38 -28.23
CA ARG A 4 -9.26 -33.45 -27.46
C ARG A 4 -10.18 -32.47 -26.75
N SER A 5 -10.31 -32.61 -25.43
CA SER A 5 -10.45 -31.50 -24.46
C SER A 5 -10.98 -32.03 -23.13
N ALA A 6 -10.07 -32.40 -22.24
CA ALA A 6 -10.37 -32.59 -20.81
C ALA A 6 -9.09 -32.45 -19.95
N LYS A 7 -8.21 -31.49 -20.26
CA LYS A 7 -6.93 -31.33 -19.54
C LYS A 7 -6.64 -29.95 -18.97
N TYR A 8 -7.61 -29.04 -18.95
CA TYR A 8 -7.45 -27.70 -18.35
C TYR A 8 -8.66 -27.31 -17.49
N ALA A 9 -8.87 -28.06 -16.41
CA ALA A 9 -9.76 -27.67 -15.34
C ALA A 9 -9.36 -28.41 -14.06
N ARG A 10 -8.30 -27.93 -13.39
CA ARG A 10 -7.96 -28.18 -11.96
C ARG A 10 -6.55 -27.69 -11.66
N LYS A 11 -6.44 -26.43 -11.27
CA LYS A 11 -5.46 -25.95 -10.26
C LYS A 11 -5.82 -24.52 -9.84
N CYS A 12 -7.01 -24.38 -9.26
CA CYS A 12 -7.34 -23.24 -8.40
C CYS A 12 -7.40 -23.78 -6.97
N GLU A 13 -6.27 -24.18 -6.42
CA GLU A 13 -6.21 -24.62 -5.02
C GLU A 13 -4.98 -24.02 -4.35
N ASN A 14 -5.27 -23.30 -3.25
CA ASN A 14 -4.40 -22.88 -2.16
C ASN A 14 -3.46 -21.68 -2.39
N PHE A 15 -4.05 -20.48 -2.56
CA PHE A 15 -3.50 -19.31 -1.86
C PHE A 15 -3.94 -19.41 -0.40
N GLY A 16 -3.08 -20.01 0.43
CA GLY A 16 -3.24 -19.96 1.88
C GLY A 16 -3.10 -18.52 2.35
N SER A 17 -4.20 -17.76 2.32
CA SER A 17 -4.30 -16.49 3.03
C SER A 17 -4.13 -16.81 4.50
N ARG A 18 -2.94 -16.55 5.03
CA ARG A 18 -2.67 -16.62 6.47
C ARG A 18 -3.48 -15.49 7.10
N ARG A 19 -4.74 -15.76 7.46
CA ARG A 19 -5.57 -14.79 8.20
C ARG A 19 -4.87 -14.50 9.51
N MET A 20 -4.38 -13.29 9.66
CA MET A 20 -3.79 -12.84 10.91
C MET A 20 -4.89 -12.53 11.91
N ASN A 21 -4.67 -12.93 13.17
CA ASN A 21 -5.59 -12.63 14.26
C ASN A 21 -5.31 -11.22 14.82
N GLU A 22 -6.23 -10.72 15.64
CA GLU A 22 -6.19 -9.38 16.21
C GLU A 22 -4.96 -9.15 17.10
N ALA A 23 -4.58 -10.14 17.90
CA ALA A 23 -3.40 -10.09 18.76
C ALA A 23 -2.10 -9.89 17.97
N THR A 24 -2.01 -10.43 16.74
CA THR A 24 -0.81 -10.28 15.90
C THR A 24 -0.78 -8.94 15.16
N LEU A 25 -1.90 -8.23 15.06
CA LEU A 25 -1.95 -6.90 14.44
C LEU A 25 -1.84 -5.76 15.44
N GLN A 26 -2.07 -6.03 16.73
CA GLN A 26 -2.01 -4.98 17.75
C GLN A 26 -0.67 -4.23 17.77
N PRO A 27 0.51 -4.89 17.63
CA PRO A 27 1.78 -4.17 17.52
C PRO A 27 1.79 -3.22 16.31
N LEU A 28 1.40 -3.70 15.12
CA LEU A 28 1.30 -2.85 13.92
C LEU A 28 0.32 -1.69 14.10
N ILE A 29 -0.83 -1.92 14.74
CA ILE A 29 -1.80 -0.86 15.03
C ILE A 29 -1.17 0.16 15.98
N ASN A 30 -0.46 -0.28 17.01
CA ASN A 30 0.23 0.65 17.89
C ASN A 30 1.29 1.44 17.12
N GLU A 31 2.06 0.82 16.23
CA GLU A 31 3.08 1.50 15.41
C GLU A 31 2.49 2.53 14.43
N LEU A 32 1.42 2.16 13.73
CA LEU A 32 0.77 3.04 12.76
C LEU A 32 0.11 4.26 13.42
N TRP A 33 -0.28 4.11 14.68
CA TRP A 33 -0.99 5.11 15.48
C TRP A 33 -0.24 5.43 16.79
N GLU A 34 1.10 5.34 16.80
CA GLU A 34 2.00 5.42 17.99
C GLU A 34 1.65 6.59 18.94
N ASP A 35 1.21 7.73 18.37
CA ASP A 35 0.88 8.96 19.09
C ASP A 35 -0.65 9.25 19.17
N ALA A 36 -1.51 8.24 19.05
CA ALA A 36 -2.98 8.40 19.04
C ALA A 36 -3.61 8.92 20.34
N ALA A 37 -2.82 9.33 21.34
CA ALA A 37 -3.31 10.17 22.42
C ALA A 37 -3.58 11.63 21.97
N GLU A 38 -2.99 12.07 20.84
CA GLU A 38 -3.25 13.36 20.18
C GLU A 38 -3.97 13.16 18.83
N MET A 39 -5.18 12.60 18.86
CA MET A 39 -6.01 12.20 17.70
C MET A 39 -6.44 13.31 16.71
N GLU A 40 -5.90 14.53 16.80
CA GLU A 40 -6.21 15.62 15.84
C GLU A 40 -5.11 15.85 14.79
N GLY A 41 -3.91 15.29 14.97
CA GLY A 41 -2.75 15.67 14.16
C GLY A 41 -2.52 14.86 12.88
N TRP A 42 -2.86 13.56 12.85
CA TRP A 42 -2.31 12.61 11.86
C TRP A 42 -3.34 11.59 11.36
N HIS A 43 -3.31 11.32 10.05
CA HIS A 43 -4.17 10.32 9.40
C HIS A 43 -3.36 9.21 8.73
N VAL A 44 -3.82 7.97 8.93
CA VAL A 44 -3.22 6.77 8.34
C VAL A 44 -3.98 6.36 7.09
N HIS A 45 -3.24 6.13 6.02
CA HIS A 45 -3.79 5.66 4.76
C HIS A 45 -3.06 4.39 4.32
N TRP A 46 -3.72 3.59 3.48
CA TRP A 46 -3.12 2.43 2.83
C TRP A 46 -3.20 2.59 1.32
N LEU A 47 -2.05 2.57 0.67
CA LEU A 47 -1.95 2.49 -0.78
C LEU A 47 -1.91 1.02 -1.20
N LEU A 48 -3.07 0.50 -1.58
CA LEU A 48 -3.32 -0.89 -1.95
C LEU A 48 -3.08 -1.14 -3.44
N ASP A 49 -2.41 -2.25 -3.76
CA ASP A 49 -2.10 -2.72 -5.10
C ASP A 49 -3.21 -3.65 -5.63
N GLY A 50 -4.16 -3.14 -6.41
CA GLY A 50 -5.23 -3.95 -6.99
C GLY A 50 -4.74 -5.09 -7.90
N ALA A 51 -3.51 -5.01 -8.44
CA ALA A 51 -2.92 -6.09 -9.22
C ALA A 51 -2.36 -7.22 -8.34
N ARG A 52 -2.26 -7.01 -7.01
CA ARG A 52 -1.75 -8.02 -6.06
C ARG A 52 -2.80 -9.08 -5.74
N ASP A 53 -4.06 -8.67 -5.57
CA ASP A 53 -5.17 -9.56 -5.25
C ASP A 53 -6.46 -9.02 -5.87
N PRO A 54 -7.20 -9.82 -6.66
CA PRO A 54 -8.39 -9.36 -7.37
C PRO A 54 -9.55 -8.93 -6.46
N SER A 55 -9.51 -9.29 -5.17
CA SER A 55 -10.53 -8.88 -4.20
C SER A 55 -10.34 -7.45 -3.68
N ILE A 56 -9.14 -6.87 -3.80
CA ILE A 56 -8.80 -5.56 -3.22
C ILE A 56 -9.76 -4.47 -3.69
N GLU A 57 -9.98 -4.37 -4.99
CA GLU A 57 -10.82 -3.29 -5.55
C GLU A 57 -12.26 -3.35 -5.03
N HIS A 58 -12.82 -4.56 -5.00
CA HIS A 58 -14.15 -4.79 -4.46
C HIS A 58 -14.23 -4.49 -2.96
N LEU A 59 -13.22 -4.90 -2.18
CA LEU A 59 -13.15 -4.64 -0.75
C LEU A 59 -13.02 -3.15 -0.43
N VAL A 60 -12.21 -2.42 -1.20
CA VAL A 60 -12.07 -0.96 -1.08
C VAL A 60 -13.42 -0.29 -1.34
N ARG A 61 -14.08 -0.61 -2.46
CA ARG A 61 -15.37 0.00 -2.81
C ARG A 61 -16.49 -0.30 -1.82
N SER A 62 -16.52 -1.52 -1.29
CA SER A 62 -17.57 -1.98 -0.35
C SER A 62 -17.26 -1.65 1.10
N SER A 63 -16.07 -1.12 1.42
CA SER A 63 -15.64 -0.85 2.80
C SER A 63 -16.43 0.28 3.49
N GLY A 64 -17.00 1.20 2.71
CA GLY A 64 -17.58 2.45 3.23
C GLY A 64 -16.54 3.48 3.70
N LEU A 65 -15.25 3.20 3.53
CA LEU A 65 -14.17 4.13 3.87
C LEU A 65 -13.89 5.10 2.72
N GLU A 66 -13.40 6.29 3.05
CA GLU A 66 -12.94 7.26 2.07
C GLU A 66 -11.76 6.69 1.27
N HIS A 67 -11.85 6.70 -0.05
CA HIS A 67 -10.82 6.11 -0.92
C HIS A 67 -10.75 6.78 -2.29
N SER A 68 -9.62 6.61 -2.97
CA SER A 68 -9.43 7.10 -4.32
C SER A 68 -8.51 6.21 -5.15
N CYS A 69 -8.88 6.00 -6.42
CA CYS A 69 -8.02 5.34 -7.39
C CYS A 69 -6.89 6.29 -7.82
N LEU A 70 -5.64 5.82 -7.81
CA LEU A 70 -4.50 6.62 -8.24
C LEU A 70 -4.48 6.87 -9.75
N PHE A 71 -5.03 5.95 -10.54
CA PHE A 71 -5.22 6.17 -11.96
C PHE A 71 -6.34 7.20 -12.20
N SER A 72 -6.32 7.85 -13.38
CA SER A 72 -7.28 8.89 -13.75
C SER A 72 -7.92 8.60 -15.09
N GLY A 73 -9.11 9.17 -15.30
CA GLY A 73 -9.84 9.08 -16.57
C GLY A 73 -10.67 7.80 -16.67
N GLN A 74 -11.38 7.68 -17.79
CA GLN A 74 -12.10 6.46 -18.12
C GLN A 74 -11.11 5.33 -18.39
N MET A 75 -11.33 4.20 -17.74
CA MET A 75 -10.46 3.02 -17.84
C MET A 75 -11.30 1.79 -18.12
N HIS A 76 -10.68 0.84 -18.80
CA HIS A 76 -11.28 -0.48 -18.97
C HIS A 76 -11.47 -1.14 -17.57
N PRO A 77 -12.58 -1.85 -17.31
CA PRO A 77 -12.86 -2.43 -15.99
C PRO A 77 -11.73 -3.30 -15.43
N ARG A 78 -11.05 -4.06 -16.29
CA ARG A 78 -9.86 -4.86 -15.88
C ARG A 78 -8.70 -4.00 -15.37
N LEU A 79 -8.46 -2.83 -15.98
CA LEU A 79 -7.41 -1.92 -15.53
C LEU A 79 -7.79 -1.26 -14.21
N GLN A 80 -9.07 -0.90 -14.06
CA GLN A 80 -9.61 -0.36 -12.82
C GLN A 80 -9.52 -1.37 -11.67
N ALA A 81 -9.86 -2.64 -11.91
CA ALA A 81 -9.71 -3.71 -10.93
C ALA A 81 -8.25 -3.90 -10.46
N ALA A 82 -7.30 -3.74 -11.38
CA ALA A 82 -5.86 -3.86 -11.10
C ALA A 82 -5.19 -2.55 -10.65
N ALA A 83 -5.94 -1.45 -10.50
CA ALA A 83 -5.37 -0.15 -10.20
C ALA A 83 -4.92 -0.05 -8.73
N PRO A 84 -3.97 0.86 -8.43
CA PRO A 84 -3.66 1.21 -7.05
C PRO A 84 -4.75 2.10 -6.43
N TYR A 85 -5.11 1.81 -5.19
CA TYR A 85 -6.15 2.52 -4.43
C TYR A 85 -5.59 3.06 -3.11
N LEU A 86 -5.72 4.36 -2.89
CA LEU A 86 -5.44 4.98 -1.60
C LEU A 86 -6.72 4.97 -0.77
N ILE A 87 -6.69 4.40 0.43
CA ILE A 87 -7.83 4.35 1.35
C ILE A 87 -7.45 4.95 2.70
N HIS A 88 -8.31 5.79 3.26
CA HIS A 88 -8.14 6.31 4.62
C HIS A 88 -8.54 5.23 5.63
N LEU A 89 -7.73 5.03 6.66
CA LEU A 89 -7.97 4.07 7.75
C LEU A 89 -8.21 4.86 9.05
N PRO A 90 -9.47 5.14 9.42
CA PRO A 90 -9.75 5.76 10.71
C PRO A 90 -9.36 4.84 11.86
N PHE A 91 -8.75 5.39 12.90
CA PHE A 91 -8.44 4.65 14.12
C PHE A 91 -9.71 4.05 14.74
N GLY A 92 -9.63 2.81 15.25
CA GLY A 92 -10.77 2.10 15.81
C GLY A 92 -11.85 1.65 14.80
N SER A 93 -11.68 1.94 13.50
CA SER A 93 -12.65 1.50 12.49
C SER A 93 -12.65 -0.03 12.34
N VAL A 94 -13.85 -0.62 12.48
CA VAL A 94 -14.08 -2.04 12.23
C VAL A 94 -13.79 -2.40 10.77
N ALA A 95 -14.10 -1.52 9.82
CA ALA A 95 -13.81 -1.74 8.40
C ALA A 95 -12.30 -1.73 8.13
N ALA A 96 -11.56 -0.75 8.70
CA ALA A 96 -10.10 -0.70 8.59
C ALA A 96 -9.45 -1.95 9.19
N SER A 97 -9.87 -2.34 10.40
CA SER A 97 -9.38 -3.55 11.07
C SER A 97 -9.63 -4.83 10.24
N ARG A 98 -10.78 -4.93 9.56
CA ARG A 98 -11.08 -6.06 8.66
C ARG A 98 -10.18 -6.07 7.42
N LEU A 99 -9.87 -4.91 6.85
CA LEU A 99 -8.93 -4.81 5.73
C LEU A 99 -7.53 -5.23 6.17
N LEU A 100 -7.04 -4.72 7.30
CA LEU A 100 -5.72 -5.07 7.85
C LEU A 100 -5.59 -6.59 8.08
N LYS A 101 -6.59 -7.21 8.73
CA LYS A 101 -6.66 -8.67 8.96
C LYS A 101 -6.60 -9.52 7.69
N ARG A 102 -7.02 -8.96 6.55
CA ARG A 102 -6.99 -9.67 5.26
C ARG A 102 -5.70 -9.40 4.49
N GLY A 103 -5.23 -8.16 4.47
CA GLY A 103 -4.14 -7.75 3.57
C GLY A 103 -2.75 -7.82 4.17
N TRP A 104 -2.59 -7.66 5.48
CA TRP A 104 -1.28 -7.75 6.12
C TRP A 104 -0.74 -9.19 6.04
N GLY A 105 0.54 -9.32 5.70
CA GLY A 105 1.22 -10.57 5.38
C GLY A 105 1.08 -11.02 3.92
N ASN A 106 0.34 -10.29 3.10
CA ASN A 106 0.11 -10.61 1.68
C ASN A 106 0.76 -9.61 0.71
N ALA A 107 1.54 -8.66 1.23
CA ALA A 107 2.17 -7.57 0.48
C ALA A 107 1.14 -6.79 -0.36
N TRP A 108 -0.01 -6.47 0.23
CA TRP A 108 -1.11 -5.77 -0.44
C TRP A 108 -0.82 -4.31 -0.75
N GLY A 109 0.15 -3.68 -0.09
CA GLY A 109 0.40 -2.27 -0.27
C GLY A 109 1.29 -1.67 0.81
N ILE A 110 1.43 -0.35 0.77
CA ILE A 110 2.23 0.44 1.70
C ILE A 110 1.33 1.41 2.47
N PHE A 111 1.62 1.64 3.74
CA PHE A 111 0.94 2.67 4.51
C PHE A 111 1.61 4.03 4.32
N THR A 112 0.79 5.08 4.30
CA THR A 112 1.24 6.46 4.28
C THR A 112 0.59 7.21 5.43
N ILE A 113 1.37 7.98 6.17
CA ILE A 113 0.88 8.80 7.27
C ILE A 113 1.21 10.25 6.96
N ALA A 114 0.22 11.10 7.12
CA ALA A 114 0.31 12.53 6.85
C ALA A 114 -0.50 13.30 7.89
N LYS A 115 -0.23 14.60 7.99
CA LYS A 115 -1.00 15.47 8.88
C LYS A 115 -2.47 15.51 8.46
N ALA A 116 -3.36 15.78 9.42
CA ALA A 116 -4.82 15.78 9.18
C ALA A 116 -5.26 16.82 8.13
N ASP A 117 -4.51 17.91 7.96
CA ASP A 117 -4.74 18.94 6.93
C ASP A 117 -4.33 18.49 5.51
N VAL A 118 -3.57 17.40 5.40
CA VAL A 118 -3.21 16.78 4.11
C VAL A 118 -4.32 15.84 3.65
N THR A 119 -5.17 16.36 2.77
CA THR A 119 -6.31 15.64 2.21
C THR A 119 -5.91 14.39 1.41
N LEU A 120 -6.83 13.43 1.32
CA LEU A 120 -6.69 12.24 0.46
C LEU A 120 -6.37 12.61 -1.00
N ALA A 121 -6.98 13.68 -1.51
CA ALA A 121 -6.76 14.18 -2.86
C ALA A 121 -5.32 14.69 -3.08
N GLN A 122 -4.75 15.43 -2.11
CA GLN A 122 -3.36 15.89 -2.16
C GLN A 122 -2.39 14.71 -2.15
N GLN A 123 -2.60 13.73 -1.26
CA GLN A 123 -1.78 12.51 -1.22
C GLN A 123 -1.86 11.75 -2.54
N ARG A 124 -3.07 11.55 -3.06
CA ARG A 124 -3.28 10.87 -4.35
C ARG A 124 -2.53 11.58 -5.49
N LEU A 125 -2.63 12.90 -5.60
CA LEU A 125 -1.95 13.67 -6.64
C LEU A 125 -0.43 13.58 -6.53
N HIS A 126 0.09 13.61 -5.30
CA HIS A 126 1.51 13.42 -5.02
C HIS A 126 1.98 12.02 -5.44
N LEU A 127 1.35 10.98 -4.89
CA LEU A 127 1.66 9.57 -5.12
C LEU A 127 1.53 9.17 -6.60
N LYS A 128 0.60 9.78 -7.34
CA LYS A 128 0.42 9.52 -8.79
C LYS A 128 1.66 9.87 -9.62
N LYS A 129 2.49 10.84 -9.18
CA LYS A 129 3.67 11.30 -9.94
C LYS A 129 4.68 10.17 -10.15
N PHE A 130 4.75 9.21 -9.23
CA PHE A 130 5.74 8.15 -9.22
C PHE A 130 5.28 6.86 -9.89
N LEU A 131 4.12 6.83 -10.55
CA LEU A 131 3.60 5.61 -11.19
C LEU A 131 4.40 5.15 -12.42
N ARG A 132 5.33 5.99 -12.90
CA ARG A 132 6.16 5.70 -14.06
C ARG A 132 7.59 6.13 -13.82
N VAL A 133 8.52 5.36 -14.36
CA VAL A 133 9.96 5.65 -14.35
C VAL A 133 10.49 5.60 -15.77
N GLN A 134 11.48 6.42 -16.08
CA GLN A 134 12.18 6.39 -17.35
C GLN A 134 13.50 5.63 -17.19
N THR A 135 13.74 4.67 -18.08
CA THR A 135 15.02 3.95 -18.14
C THR A 135 16.12 4.79 -18.78
N ALA A 136 17.38 4.38 -18.64
CA ALA A 136 18.52 5.04 -19.30
C ALA A 136 18.36 5.14 -20.83
N GLY A 137 17.66 4.18 -21.45
CA GLY A 137 17.33 4.20 -22.89
C GLY A 137 16.08 5.00 -23.25
N GLY A 138 15.54 5.82 -22.33
CA GLY A 138 14.38 6.69 -22.57
C GLY A 138 13.01 6.00 -22.51
N LYS A 139 12.95 4.67 -22.36
CA LYS A 139 11.69 3.92 -22.28
C LYS A 139 10.97 4.21 -20.96
N LEU A 140 9.68 4.51 -21.05
CA LEU A 140 8.79 4.71 -19.90
C LEU A 140 8.22 3.36 -19.43
N LEU A 141 8.42 3.04 -18.15
CA LEU A 141 7.94 1.81 -17.51
C LEU A 141 6.98 2.14 -16.37
N ALA A 142 6.04 1.23 -16.09
CA ALA A 142 5.21 1.32 -14.90
C ALA A 142 6.06 1.03 -13.65
N PHE A 143 6.02 1.92 -12.67
CA PHE A 143 6.75 1.76 -11.42
C PHE A 143 5.78 1.42 -10.29
N ARG A 144 5.79 0.15 -9.87
CA ARG A 144 4.96 -0.37 -8.78
C ARG A 144 5.63 -0.16 -7.43
N TYR A 145 5.99 1.09 -7.12
CA TYR A 145 6.61 1.43 -5.83
C TYR A 145 5.73 1.06 -4.63
N TYR A 146 4.43 0.94 -4.82
CA TYR A 146 3.47 0.58 -3.78
C TYR A 146 3.41 -0.92 -3.47
N ASP A 147 4.21 -1.75 -4.15
CA ASP A 147 4.49 -3.11 -3.70
C ASP A 147 5.60 -3.07 -2.62
N PRO A 148 5.35 -3.55 -1.38
CA PRO A 148 6.35 -3.52 -0.32
C PRO A 148 7.71 -4.11 -0.70
N ARG A 149 7.73 -5.14 -1.55
CA ARG A 149 8.98 -5.79 -1.99
C ARG A 149 9.81 -4.89 -2.91
N VAL A 150 9.12 -4.05 -3.69
CA VAL A 150 9.76 -3.04 -4.54
C VAL A 150 10.19 -1.86 -3.68
N LEU A 151 9.30 -1.32 -2.83
CA LEU A 151 9.58 -0.15 -2.01
C LEU A 151 10.78 -0.37 -1.09
N ASN A 152 10.81 -1.49 -0.37
CA ASN A 152 11.85 -1.81 0.62
C ASN A 152 13.23 -2.01 -0.02
N THR A 153 13.29 -2.30 -1.32
CA THR A 153 14.55 -2.39 -2.07
C THR A 153 14.92 -1.03 -2.67
N TYR A 154 13.92 -0.26 -3.13
CA TYR A 154 14.12 1.01 -3.81
C TYR A 154 14.52 2.13 -2.87
N LEU A 155 13.75 2.42 -1.82
CA LEU A 155 13.99 3.58 -0.97
C LEU A 155 15.39 3.62 -0.34
N PRO A 156 15.97 2.49 0.14
CA PRO A 156 17.34 2.48 0.64
C PRO A 156 18.42 2.87 -0.39
N THR A 157 18.11 2.84 -1.68
CA THR A 157 19.03 3.27 -2.76
C THR A 157 18.92 4.75 -3.07
N CYS A 158 17.88 5.43 -2.58
CA CYS A 158 17.68 6.85 -2.79
C CYS A 158 18.64 7.69 -1.94
N THR A 159 19.09 8.80 -2.50
CA THR A 159 19.66 9.91 -1.74
C THR A 159 18.60 10.53 -0.83
N SER A 160 19.03 11.27 0.20
CA SER A 160 18.11 12.01 1.07
C SER A 160 17.24 13.02 0.31
N GLU A 161 17.76 13.61 -0.77
CA GLU A 161 17.01 14.56 -1.60
C GLU A 161 15.92 13.87 -2.43
N GLU A 162 16.25 12.72 -3.04
CA GLU A 162 15.27 11.90 -3.76
C GLU A 162 14.19 11.39 -2.82
N PHE A 163 14.58 10.94 -1.62
CA PHE A 163 13.62 10.51 -0.61
C PHE A 163 12.74 11.67 -0.12
N ARG A 164 13.29 12.87 0.12
CA ARG A 164 12.51 14.06 0.47
C ARG A 164 11.46 14.37 -0.61
N THR A 165 11.86 14.30 -1.88
CA THR A 165 10.95 14.47 -3.02
C THR A 165 9.88 13.39 -3.06
N PHE A 166 10.24 12.13 -2.81
CA PHE A 166 9.32 11.01 -2.78
C PHE A 166 8.31 11.12 -1.61
N LEU A 167 8.79 11.49 -0.42
CA LEU A 167 7.98 11.62 0.78
C LEU A 167 6.99 12.78 0.65
N GLY A 168 7.45 13.95 0.16
CA GLY A 168 6.60 15.10 -0.13
C GLY A 168 5.74 15.53 1.08
N PRO A 169 4.39 15.54 0.97
CA PRO A 169 3.51 15.95 2.06
C PRO A 169 3.31 14.87 3.13
N LEU A 170 3.83 13.66 2.90
CA LEU A 170 3.77 12.57 3.87
C LEU A 170 4.81 12.80 4.96
N SER A 171 4.61 12.20 6.13
CA SER A 171 5.59 12.27 7.22
C SER A 171 6.27 10.95 7.50
N ARG A 172 5.57 9.84 7.23
CA ARG A 172 6.17 8.51 7.28
C ARG A 172 5.52 7.58 6.26
N ILE A 173 6.31 6.62 5.79
CA ILE A 173 5.85 5.50 4.96
C ILE A 173 6.20 4.22 5.69
N VAL A 174 5.25 3.29 5.78
CA VAL A 174 5.45 1.99 6.41
C VAL A 174 5.12 0.90 5.42
N ALA A 175 5.98 -0.10 5.30
CA ALA A 175 5.82 -1.19 4.36
C ALA A 175 6.08 -2.55 5.01
N GLU A 176 5.28 -3.53 4.63
CA GLU A 176 5.41 -4.91 5.07
C GLU A 176 6.81 -5.48 4.76
N SER A 177 7.40 -6.24 5.70
CA SER A 177 8.66 -6.96 5.51
C SER A 177 8.58 -8.37 6.12
N ASP A 178 9.47 -9.27 5.69
CA ASP A 178 9.53 -10.68 6.11
C ASP A 178 8.15 -11.38 6.11
N GLY A 179 7.36 -11.17 5.05
CA GLY A 179 6.03 -11.77 4.89
C GLY A 179 5.02 -11.38 5.98
N GLY A 180 5.10 -10.14 6.48
CA GLY A 180 4.22 -9.60 7.51
C GLY A 180 4.65 -9.88 8.94
N LYS A 181 5.84 -10.46 9.15
CA LYS A 181 6.41 -10.59 10.50
C LYS A 181 7.04 -9.30 11.01
N LYS A 182 7.42 -8.40 10.10
CA LYS A 182 8.03 -7.11 10.44
C LYS A 182 7.45 -6.02 9.54
N ALA A 183 7.74 -4.78 9.87
CA ALA A 183 7.55 -3.66 8.96
C ALA A 183 8.85 -2.85 8.82
N MET A 184 9.01 -2.16 7.70
CA MET A 184 10.01 -1.13 7.53
C MET A 184 9.32 0.22 7.55
N GLU A 185 9.83 1.14 8.37
CA GLU A 185 9.41 2.54 8.38
C GLU A 185 10.49 3.41 7.74
N PHE A 186 10.04 4.36 6.94
CA PHE A 186 10.86 5.39 6.31
C PHE A 186 10.37 6.78 6.75
N THR A 187 11.27 7.59 7.31
CA THR A 187 11.01 8.96 7.80
C THR A 187 12.12 9.92 7.38
N LEU A 188 11.84 11.22 7.48
CA LEU A 188 12.87 12.25 7.45
C LEU A 188 13.23 12.67 8.87
N HIS A 189 14.52 12.79 9.14
CA HIS A 189 15.05 13.39 10.37
C HIS A 189 16.27 14.23 10.01
N ASP A 190 16.29 15.50 10.43
CA ASP A 190 17.31 16.48 10.04
C ASP A 190 17.63 16.41 8.54
N ASP A 191 16.59 16.39 7.71
CA ASP A 191 16.72 16.34 6.25
C ASP A 191 17.37 15.07 5.66
N ALA A 192 17.64 14.06 6.49
CA ALA A 192 18.15 12.77 6.07
C ALA A 192 17.08 11.68 6.14
N MET A 193 17.10 10.76 5.18
CA MET A 193 16.27 9.55 5.26
C MET A 193 16.71 8.70 6.45
N ARG A 194 15.75 8.33 7.29
CA ARG A 194 15.92 7.28 8.30
C ARG A 194 15.06 6.08 7.95
N CYS A 195 15.63 4.91 8.18
CA CYS A 195 14.95 3.64 8.04
C CYS A 195 15.03 2.87 9.36
N ARG A 196 13.89 2.43 9.90
CA ARG A 196 13.82 1.54 11.06
C ARG A 196 13.00 0.29 10.74
N THR A 197 13.34 -0.82 11.38
CA THR A 197 12.53 -2.04 11.34
C THR A 197 11.63 -2.06 12.58
N LEU A 198 10.35 -2.32 12.36
CA LEU A 198 9.34 -2.52 13.41
C LEU A 198 9.11 -4.03 13.57
N GLU A 199 9.14 -4.51 14.80
CA GLU A 199 9.00 -5.95 15.15
C GLU A 199 7.58 -6.34 15.57
#